data_AF-A0A146KLR7-F1
#
_entry.id   AF-A0A146KLR7-F1
#
_cell.length_a   1.000
_cell.length_b   1.000
_cell.length_c   1.000
_cell.angle_alpha   90.00
_cell.angle_beta   90.00
_cell.angle_gamma   90.00
#
_symmetry.space_group_name_H-M   'P 1'
#
loop_
_entity.id
_entity.type
_entity.pdbx_description
1 polymer ?
#
loop_
_entity_poly.entity_id
_entity_poly.type
_entity_poly.pdbx_seq_one_letter_code
_entity_poly.pdbx_strand_id
1 'polypeptide(L)'
;KNVELDGLVQYLRQVVEQKDTKIADLESQVTKSQQQRTIMLAEQKQQMQLVLQEMQMQITTLTEQNKKYQADLYMSQSTKQENQLLKQQLNEVTADLYTIKMKHQEELQKTRQQVTLTKATLAHEFQLQLEAALSQKIAETVEQLPIQARQALGEKEVLKVQLNKQVEEIGELVDQITKMRARVREMQYEVESANEITASTGNKNQLLQRKNAQLQQQNSQLETDNKKYASKFDGIKQKYDTLLKQKEEIEQQETHLKQLQIQHEMLLKALQKACQRLGVDVNCFYNDPFQVTKVKTQLPSILKDKTRFIAADM
;
A
#
# COMPACT_ATOMS: atom_id res chain seq x y z
N LYS A 1 13.00 15.09 -101.50
CA LYS A 1 13.62 15.77 -100.34
C LYS A 1 12.61 16.48 -99.40
N ASN A 2 11.35 16.76 -99.80
CA ASN A 2 10.36 17.41 -98.91
C ASN A 2 9.51 16.44 -98.06
N VAL A 3 9.30 15.19 -98.50
CA VAL A 3 8.42 14.22 -97.81
C VAL A 3 9.02 13.67 -96.50
N GLU A 4 10.35 13.51 -96.44
CA GLU A 4 11.05 13.07 -95.23
C GLU A 4 11.09 14.14 -94.14
N LEU A 5 11.00 15.42 -94.54
CA LEU A 5 10.98 16.56 -93.62
C LEU A 5 9.61 16.68 -92.93
N ASP A 6 8.52 16.51 -93.68
CA ASP A 6 7.15 16.59 -93.14
C ASP A 6 6.82 15.44 -92.17
N GLY A 7 7.31 14.23 -92.46
CA GLY A 7 7.16 13.08 -91.54
C GLY A 7 7.93 13.26 -90.23
N LEU A 8 9.13 13.82 -90.29
CA LEU A 8 9.92 14.16 -89.11
C LEU A 8 9.26 15.26 -88.27
N VAL A 9 8.67 16.27 -88.93
CA VAL A 9 7.94 17.36 -88.26
C VAL A 9 6.68 16.85 -87.56
N GLN A 10 5.91 15.97 -88.19
CA GLN A 10 4.73 15.35 -87.55
C GLN A 10 5.12 14.47 -86.35
N TYR A 11 6.16 13.65 -86.48
CA TYR A 11 6.66 12.83 -85.38
C TYR A 11 7.13 13.70 -84.20
N LEU A 12 7.88 14.77 -84.47
CA LEU A 12 8.32 15.70 -83.43
C LEU A 12 7.14 16.39 -82.74
N ARG A 13 6.09 16.77 -83.47
CA ARG A 13 4.85 17.30 -82.87
C ARG A 13 4.17 16.30 -81.96
N GLN A 14 4.03 15.05 -82.40
CA GLN A 14 3.41 14.00 -81.59
C GLN A 14 4.23 13.68 -80.33
N VAL A 15 5.56 13.67 -80.43
CA VAL A 15 6.46 13.49 -79.27
C VAL A 15 6.36 14.67 -78.32
N VAL A 16 6.24 15.91 -78.83
CA VAL A 16 6.02 17.10 -77.99
C VAL A 16 4.68 17.00 -77.28
N GLU A 17 3.59 16.69 -77.96
CA GLU A 17 2.26 16.50 -77.34
C GLU A 17 2.24 15.38 -76.28
N GLN A 18 2.92 14.25 -76.55
CA GLN A 18 3.07 13.17 -75.57
C GLN A 18 3.91 13.58 -74.35
N LYS A 19 4.93 14.43 -74.53
CA LYS A 19 5.72 14.94 -73.42
C LYS A 19 4.98 15.99 -72.63
N ASP A 20 4.22 16.88 -73.28
CA ASP A 20 3.41 17.90 -72.63
C ASP A 20 2.29 17.28 -71.79
N THR A 21 1.60 16.27 -72.31
CA THR A 21 0.61 15.48 -71.54
C THR A 21 1.25 14.79 -70.34
N LYS A 22 2.43 14.18 -70.52
CA LYS A 22 3.17 13.55 -69.42
C LYS A 22 3.67 14.55 -68.37
N ILE A 23 4.07 15.75 -68.78
CA ILE A 23 4.46 16.84 -67.87
C ILE A 23 3.24 17.29 -67.07
N ALA A 24 2.10 17.55 -67.71
CA ALA A 24 0.86 17.94 -67.05
C ALA A 24 0.38 16.89 -66.03
N ASP A 25 0.50 15.59 -66.36
CA ASP A 25 0.16 14.50 -65.45
C ASP A 25 1.10 14.45 -64.23
N LEU A 26 2.41 14.63 -64.45
CA LEU A 26 3.40 14.67 -63.37
C LEU A 26 3.19 15.89 -62.47
N GLU A 27 2.92 17.07 -63.04
CA GLU A 27 2.59 18.29 -62.29
C GLU A 27 1.33 18.08 -61.44
N SER A 28 0.27 17.50 -62.02
CA SER A 28 -0.96 17.16 -61.28
C SER A 28 -0.70 16.20 -60.12
N GLN A 29 0.14 15.18 -60.33
CA GLN A 29 0.53 14.24 -59.26
C GLN A 29 1.33 14.92 -58.15
N VAL A 30 2.26 15.81 -58.50
CA VAL A 30 3.03 16.59 -57.53
C VAL A 30 2.10 17.49 -56.72
N THR A 31 1.17 18.20 -57.35
CA THR A 31 0.21 19.06 -56.66
C THR A 31 -0.68 18.24 -55.71
N LYS A 32 -1.22 17.10 -56.15
CA LYS A 32 -2.03 16.21 -55.30
C LYS A 32 -1.22 15.67 -54.11
N SER A 33 0.03 15.27 -54.34
CA SER A 33 0.91 14.78 -53.26
C SER A 33 1.25 15.90 -52.27
N GLN A 34 1.49 17.13 -52.73
CA GLN A 34 1.73 18.29 -51.87
C GLN A 34 0.50 18.64 -51.04
N GLN A 35 -0.70 18.60 -51.64
CA GLN A 35 -1.96 18.83 -50.92
C GLN A 35 -2.17 17.76 -49.84
N GLN A 36 -2.03 16.47 -50.18
CA GLN A 36 -2.13 15.38 -49.21
C GLN A 36 -1.11 15.51 -48.09
N ARG A 37 0.15 15.83 -48.41
CA ARG A 37 1.20 16.04 -47.41
C ARG A 37 0.87 17.21 -46.49
N THR A 38 0.34 18.30 -47.02
CA THR A 38 -0.06 19.47 -46.23
C THR A 38 -1.18 19.13 -45.25
N ILE A 39 -2.19 18.36 -45.70
CA ILE A 39 -3.29 17.89 -44.84
C ILE A 39 -2.75 16.98 -43.73
N MET A 40 -1.94 15.98 -44.07
CA MET A 40 -1.35 15.07 -43.06
C MET A 40 -0.50 15.82 -42.03
N LEU A 41 0.30 16.81 -42.46
CA LEU A 41 1.09 17.62 -41.55
C LEU A 41 0.21 18.49 -40.63
N ALA A 42 -0.91 19.00 -41.14
CA ALA A 42 -1.87 19.75 -40.34
C ALA A 42 -2.55 18.88 -39.28
N GLU A 43 -2.99 17.67 -39.66
CA GLU A 43 -3.57 16.68 -38.74
C GLU A 43 -2.56 16.27 -37.66
N GLN A 44 -1.32 15.95 -38.04
CA GLN A 44 -0.27 15.60 -37.09
C GLN A 44 0.05 16.75 -36.13
N LYS A 45 0.09 17.99 -36.63
CA LYS A 45 0.29 19.19 -35.80
C LYS A 45 -0.86 19.36 -34.80
N GLN A 46 -2.09 19.17 -35.23
CA GLN A 46 -3.26 19.27 -34.35
C GLN A 46 -3.24 18.20 -33.27
N GLN A 47 -2.94 16.94 -33.63
CA GLN A 47 -2.81 15.85 -32.66
C GLN A 47 -1.71 16.13 -31.64
N MET A 48 -0.56 16.64 -32.08
CA MET A 48 0.54 16.99 -31.19
C MET A 48 0.18 18.16 -30.25
N GLN A 49 -0.59 19.14 -30.73
CA GLN A 49 -1.11 20.22 -29.87
C GLN A 49 -2.04 19.71 -28.78
N LEU A 50 -2.93 18.76 -29.10
CA LEU A 50 -3.81 18.14 -28.10
C LEU A 50 -3.02 17.41 -27.02
N VAL A 51 -2.01 16.61 -27.42
CA VAL A 51 -1.14 15.91 -26.46
C VAL A 51 -0.37 16.89 -25.58
N LEU A 52 0.16 17.98 -26.14
CA LEU A 52 0.84 19.03 -25.38
C LEU A 52 -0.10 19.69 -24.36
N GLN A 53 -1.35 19.95 -24.73
CA GLN A 53 -2.35 20.52 -23.83
C GLN A 53 -2.71 19.55 -22.70
N GLU A 54 -2.88 18.26 -23.00
CA GLU A 54 -3.10 17.22 -21.99
C GLU A 54 -1.93 17.12 -21.01
N MET A 55 -0.68 17.11 -21.52
CA MET A 55 0.51 17.09 -20.69
C MET A 55 0.63 18.33 -19.80
N GLN A 56 0.33 19.52 -20.33
CA GLN A 56 0.33 20.76 -19.52
C GLN A 56 -0.71 20.72 -18.40
N MET A 57 -1.90 20.20 -18.68
CA MET A 57 -2.94 20.01 -17.69
C MET A 57 -2.49 19.02 -16.60
N GLN A 58 -1.92 17.88 -16.98
CA GLN A 58 -1.37 16.90 -16.04
C GLN A 58 -0.27 17.49 -15.16
N ILE A 59 0.67 18.24 -15.74
CA ILE A 59 1.73 18.94 -14.98
C ILE A 59 1.12 19.90 -13.96
N THR A 60 0.09 20.65 -14.35
CA THR A 60 -0.59 21.60 -13.47
C THR A 60 -1.26 20.88 -12.30
N THR A 61 -2.02 19.82 -12.59
CA THR A 61 -2.67 19.00 -11.56
C THR A 61 -1.67 18.37 -10.60
N LEU A 62 -0.58 17.80 -11.12
CA LEU A 62 0.47 17.21 -10.30
C LEU A 62 1.16 18.27 -9.44
N THR A 63 1.39 19.47 -9.98
CA THR A 63 2.01 20.58 -9.23
C THR A 63 1.11 21.04 -8.07
N GLU A 64 -0.20 21.12 -8.28
CA GLU A 64 -1.17 21.46 -7.22
C GLU A 64 -1.25 20.38 -6.15
N GLN A 65 -1.26 19.10 -6.54
CA GLN A 65 -1.21 17.98 -5.60
C GLN A 65 0.07 18.01 -4.76
N ASN A 66 1.22 18.28 -5.39
CA ASN A 66 2.49 18.37 -4.68
C ASN A 66 2.50 19.52 -3.66
N LYS A 67 1.92 20.67 -4.00
CA LYS A 67 1.76 21.79 -3.06
C LYS A 67 0.87 21.42 -1.87
N LYS A 68 -0.22 20.67 -2.09
CA LYS A 68 -1.07 20.16 -1.01
C LYS A 68 -0.31 19.20 -0.09
N TYR A 69 0.40 18.24 -0.66
CA TYR A 69 1.21 17.30 0.12
C TYR A 69 2.33 17.98 0.91
N GLN A 70 2.94 19.03 0.36
CA GLN A 70 3.91 19.84 1.11
C GLN A 70 3.25 20.53 2.31
N ALA A 71 2.07 21.14 2.14
CA ALA A 71 1.34 21.75 3.24
C ALA A 71 0.98 20.73 4.34
N ASP A 72 0.50 19.54 3.95
CA ASP A 72 0.20 18.45 4.88
C ASP A 72 1.46 17.97 5.63
N LEU A 73 2.61 17.90 4.94
CA LEU A 73 3.89 17.55 5.55
C LEU A 73 4.31 18.59 6.59
N TYR A 74 4.17 19.89 6.30
CA TYR A 74 4.44 20.96 7.26
C TYR A 74 3.54 20.87 8.49
N MET A 75 2.25 20.60 8.31
CA MET A 75 1.31 20.39 9.42
C MET A 75 1.71 19.18 10.27
N SER A 76 2.08 18.07 9.63
CA SER A 76 2.55 16.87 10.33
C SER A 76 3.82 17.13 11.15
N GLN A 77 4.76 17.90 10.61
CA GLN A 77 5.98 18.31 11.33
C GLN A 77 5.66 19.20 12.54
N SER A 78 4.73 20.14 12.40
CA SER A 78 4.26 20.99 13.51
C SER A 78 3.64 20.13 14.62
N THR A 79 2.71 19.22 14.28
CA THR A 79 2.11 18.31 15.26
C THR A 79 3.15 17.40 15.93
N LYS A 80 4.20 16.98 15.20
CA LYS A 80 5.30 16.19 15.78
C LYS A 80 6.07 17.00 16.83
N GLN A 81 6.34 18.27 16.57
CA GLN A 81 7.01 19.16 17.54
C GLN A 81 6.14 19.40 18.77
N GLU A 82 4.84 19.64 18.58
CA GLU A 82 3.89 19.79 19.69
C GLU A 82 3.81 18.51 20.55
N ASN A 83 3.78 17.33 19.91
CA ASN A 83 3.79 16.05 20.64
C ASN A 83 5.09 15.84 21.44
N GLN A 84 6.22 16.30 20.92
CA GLN A 84 7.49 16.26 21.65
C GLN A 84 7.48 17.20 22.87
N LEU A 85 6.93 18.41 22.72
CA LEU A 85 6.77 19.36 23.83
C LEU A 85 5.84 18.79 24.91
N LEU A 86 4.69 18.22 24.52
CA LEU A 86 3.76 17.58 25.46
C LEU A 86 4.40 16.41 26.21
N LYS A 87 5.26 15.62 25.55
CA LYS A 87 6.03 14.56 26.22
C LYS A 87 7.03 15.10 27.23
N GLN A 88 7.68 16.22 26.94
CA GLN A 88 8.60 16.88 27.88
C GLN A 88 7.82 17.38 29.10
N GLN A 89 6.71 18.09 28.88
CA GLN A 89 5.84 18.57 29.97
C GLN A 89 5.29 17.43 30.83
N LEU A 90 4.89 16.31 30.21
CA LEU A 90 4.43 15.14 30.94
C LEU A 90 5.53 14.56 31.85
N ASN A 91 6.76 14.49 31.36
CA ASN A 91 7.90 14.00 32.14
C ASN A 91 8.21 14.93 33.32
N GLU A 92 8.16 16.25 33.10
CA GLU A 92 8.35 17.26 34.16
C GLU A 92 7.28 17.12 35.24
N VAL A 93 5.99 17.09 34.87
CA VAL A 93 4.89 16.91 35.81
C VAL A 93 4.99 15.60 36.57
N THR A 94 5.44 14.52 35.91
CA THR A 94 5.64 13.22 36.56
C THR A 94 6.77 13.27 37.60
N ALA A 95 7.86 13.96 37.28
CA ALA A 95 8.98 14.17 38.22
C ALA A 95 8.58 15.05 39.40
N ASP A 96 7.77 16.10 39.17
CA ASP A 96 7.23 16.95 40.21
C ASP A 96 6.28 16.18 41.14
N LEU A 97 5.37 15.37 40.58
CA LEU A 97 4.49 14.50 41.36
C LEU A 97 5.27 13.51 42.23
N TYR A 98 6.34 12.92 41.68
CA TYR A 98 7.21 12.05 42.45
C TYR A 98 7.88 12.79 43.62
N THR A 99 8.36 14.00 43.37
CA THR A 99 8.98 14.86 44.40
C THR A 99 7.99 15.24 45.50
N ILE A 100 6.77 15.63 45.13
CA ILE A 100 5.69 15.95 46.07
C ILE A 100 5.34 14.72 46.91
N LYS A 101 5.21 13.54 46.28
CA LYS A 101 4.92 12.28 46.97
C LYS A 101 6.00 11.95 48.01
N MET A 102 7.28 12.12 47.66
CA MET A 102 8.38 11.89 48.60
C MET A 102 8.35 12.87 49.78
N LYS A 103 8.15 14.17 49.52
CA LYS A 103 8.01 15.18 50.59
C LYS A 103 6.83 14.87 51.52
N HIS A 104 5.69 14.49 50.96
CA HIS A 104 4.52 14.13 51.75
C HIS A 104 4.76 12.87 52.61
N GLN A 105 5.50 11.89 52.08
CA GLN A 105 5.89 10.70 52.83
C GLN A 105 6.83 11.04 53.99
N GLU A 106 7.78 11.95 53.80
CA GLU A 106 8.64 12.45 54.86
C GLU A 106 7.85 13.19 55.95
N GLU A 107 6.90 14.05 55.58
CA GLU A 107 6.02 14.75 56.52
C GLU A 107 5.16 13.77 57.32
N LEU A 108 4.53 12.79 56.65
CA LEU A 108 3.76 11.74 57.32
C LEU A 108 4.62 10.96 58.32
N GLN A 109 5.88 10.68 57.98
CA GLN A 109 6.79 9.99 58.89
C GLN A 109 7.14 10.86 60.11
N LYS A 110 7.40 12.15 59.92
CA LYS A 110 7.62 13.11 61.02
C LYS A 110 6.41 13.19 61.93
N THR A 111 5.20 13.30 61.38
CA THR A 111 3.96 13.33 62.17
C THR A 111 3.75 12.03 62.94
N ARG A 112 4.01 10.86 62.32
CA ARG A 112 3.94 9.56 63.02
C ARG A 112 4.92 9.48 64.18
N GLN A 113 6.16 9.95 63.99
CA GLN A 113 7.17 10.00 65.05
C GLN A 113 6.72 10.91 66.19
N GLN A 114 6.20 12.11 65.89
CA GLN A 114 5.66 13.02 66.90
C GLN A 114 4.50 12.39 67.67
N VAL A 115 3.51 11.80 66.99
CA VAL A 115 2.38 11.12 67.64
C VAL A 115 2.86 9.98 68.54
N THR A 116 3.86 9.21 68.10
CA THR A 116 4.44 8.12 68.89
C THR A 116 5.12 8.66 70.14
N LEU A 117 5.91 9.73 70.01
CA LEU A 117 6.57 10.41 71.12
C LEU A 117 5.52 10.94 72.11
N THR A 118 4.51 11.67 71.64
CA THR A 118 3.44 12.21 72.50
C THR A 118 2.69 11.09 73.21
N LYS A 119 2.38 9.97 72.54
CA LYS A 119 1.77 8.80 73.18
C LYS A 119 2.66 8.22 74.28
N ALA A 120 3.97 8.09 74.01
CA ALA A 120 4.92 7.57 74.99
C ALA A 120 5.02 8.51 76.21
N THR A 121 5.12 9.82 75.99
CA THR A 121 5.13 10.82 77.08
C THR A 121 3.85 10.76 77.89
N LEU A 122 2.69 10.74 77.24
CA LEU A 122 1.39 10.67 77.92
C LEU A 122 1.24 9.37 78.72
N ALA A 123 1.66 8.23 78.17
CA ALA A 123 1.64 6.95 78.87
C ALA A 123 2.57 6.97 80.10
N HIS A 124 3.74 7.59 79.99
CA HIS A 124 4.66 7.76 81.10
C HIS A 124 4.11 8.68 82.19
N GLU A 125 3.51 9.81 81.82
CA GLU A 125 2.83 10.72 82.75
C GLU A 125 1.66 10.02 83.46
N PHE A 126 0.83 9.27 82.72
CA PHE A 126 -0.23 8.46 83.31
C PHE A 126 0.32 7.41 84.27
N GLN A 127 1.40 6.73 83.91
CA GLN A 127 2.03 5.74 84.76
C GLN A 127 2.56 6.37 86.05
N LEU A 128 3.26 7.50 85.98
CA LEU A 128 3.75 8.24 87.15
C LEU A 128 2.59 8.71 88.06
N GLN A 129 1.52 9.24 87.47
CA GLN A 129 0.32 9.63 88.23
C GLN A 129 -0.35 8.42 88.90
N LEU A 130 -0.42 7.29 88.21
CA LEU A 130 -1.00 6.06 88.72
C LEU A 130 -0.14 5.49 89.86
N GLU A 131 1.19 5.47 89.71
CA GLU A 131 2.15 5.02 90.72
C GLU A 131 2.13 5.92 91.96
N ALA A 132 2.00 7.24 91.78
CA ALA A 132 1.85 8.20 92.88
C ALA A 132 0.52 7.99 93.63
N ALA A 133 -0.59 7.85 92.90
CA ALA A 133 -1.91 7.59 93.49
C ALA A 133 -1.98 6.22 94.18
N LEU A 134 -1.38 5.18 93.58
CA LEU A 134 -1.25 3.85 94.19
C LEU A 134 -0.39 3.92 95.43
N SER A 135 0.75 4.62 95.43
CA SER A 135 1.62 4.72 96.61
C SER A 135 0.91 5.41 97.78
N GLN A 136 0.13 6.47 97.53
CA GLN A 136 -0.73 7.09 98.55
C GLN A 136 -1.79 6.13 99.07
N LYS A 137 -2.48 5.40 98.18
CA LYS A 137 -3.58 4.52 98.56
C LYS A 137 -3.12 3.23 99.23
N ILE A 138 -1.98 2.68 98.82
CA ILE A 138 -1.32 1.49 99.40
C ILE A 138 -0.84 1.81 100.82
N ALA A 139 -0.32 3.02 101.08
CA ALA A 139 0.01 3.46 102.44
C ALA A 139 -1.22 3.50 103.36
N GLU A 140 -2.39 3.88 102.85
CA GLU A 140 -3.64 3.94 103.63
C GLU A 140 -4.34 2.59 103.79
N THR A 141 -4.20 1.65 102.86
CA THR A 141 -4.95 0.37 102.85
C THR A 141 -4.15 -0.86 103.26
N VAL A 142 -2.81 -0.84 103.22
CA VAL A 142 -1.99 -2.00 103.61
C VAL A 142 -1.95 -2.22 105.13
N GLU A 143 -2.14 -1.18 105.95
CA GLU A 143 -2.19 -1.32 107.40
C GLU A 143 -3.46 -2.03 107.93
N GLN A 144 -4.49 -2.24 107.10
CA GLN A 144 -5.79 -2.76 107.57
C GLN A 144 -6.29 -4.06 106.92
N LEU A 145 -5.59 -4.66 105.94
CA LEU A 145 -6.18 -5.76 105.17
C LEU A 145 -5.99 -7.16 105.83
N PRO A 146 -7.09 -7.88 106.14
CA PRO A 146 -7.05 -9.27 106.64
C PRO A 146 -6.54 -10.26 105.58
N ILE A 147 -6.09 -11.43 106.02
CA ILE A 147 -5.46 -12.49 105.21
C ILE A 147 -6.27 -12.90 103.96
N GLN A 148 -7.61 -12.87 104.03
CA GLN A 148 -8.50 -13.19 102.89
C GLN A 148 -8.41 -12.18 101.73
N ALA A 149 -8.16 -10.90 102.03
CA ALA A 149 -7.98 -9.89 100.99
C ALA A 149 -6.63 -10.03 100.26
N ARG A 150 -5.61 -10.57 100.94
CA ARG A 150 -4.31 -10.90 100.32
C ARG A 150 -4.43 -12.08 99.37
N GLN A 151 -5.25 -13.09 99.69
CA GLN A 151 -5.54 -14.21 98.79
C GLN A 151 -6.31 -13.76 97.53
N ALA A 152 -7.35 -12.91 97.68
CA ALA A 152 -8.08 -12.34 96.55
C ALA A 152 -7.19 -11.45 95.65
N LEU A 153 -6.18 -10.76 96.24
CA LEU A 153 -5.17 -10.02 95.48
C LEU A 153 -4.24 -10.94 94.67
N GLY A 154 -3.88 -12.10 95.22
CA GLY A 154 -3.12 -13.13 94.51
C GLY A 154 -3.88 -13.70 93.31
N GLU A 155 -5.16 -14.04 93.50
CA GLU A 155 -6.04 -14.50 92.41
C GLU A 155 -6.24 -13.43 91.33
N LYS A 156 -6.39 -12.16 91.74
CA LYS A 156 -6.47 -11.02 90.82
C LYS A 156 -5.20 -10.86 89.98
N GLU A 157 -4.01 -11.00 90.57
CA GLU A 157 -2.77 -10.90 89.79
C GLU A 157 -2.57 -12.09 88.84
N VAL A 158 -2.99 -13.30 89.23
CA VAL A 158 -3.01 -14.45 88.31
C VAL A 158 -3.95 -14.18 87.12
N LEU A 159 -5.16 -13.67 87.37
CA LEU A 159 -6.12 -13.30 86.32
C LEU A 159 -5.59 -12.17 85.43
N LYS A 160 -4.86 -11.20 85.99
CA LYS A 160 -4.24 -10.11 85.24
C LYS A 160 -3.13 -10.60 84.32
N VAL A 161 -2.29 -11.54 84.78
CA VAL A 161 -1.27 -12.19 83.95
C VAL A 161 -1.91 -12.99 82.82
N GLN A 162 -2.99 -13.73 83.09
CA GLN A 162 -3.75 -14.43 82.04
C GLN A 162 -4.36 -13.46 81.03
N LEU A 163 -4.95 -12.35 81.50
CA LEU A 163 -5.53 -11.33 80.62
C LEU A 163 -4.47 -10.68 79.73
N ASN A 164 -3.30 -10.33 80.29
CA ASN A 164 -2.20 -9.77 79.51
C ASN A 164 -1.71 -10.73 78.44
N LYS A 165 -1.62 -12.03 78.76
CA LYS A 165 -1.25 -13.05 77.78
C LYS A 165 -2.27 -13.17 76.65
N GLN A 166 -3.57 -13.12 76.96
CA GLN A 166 -4.62 -13.11 75.94
C GLN A 166 -4.56 -11.84 75.07
N VAL A 167 -4.22 -10.69 75.64
CA VAL A 167 -4.06 -9.43 74.89
C VAL A 167 -2.87 -9.52 73.94
N GLU A 168 -1.75 -10.12 74.34
CA GLU A 168 -0.61 -10.39 73.46
C GLU A 168 -1.00 -11.31 72.30
N GLU A 169 -1.67 -12.45 72.59
CA GLU A 169 -2.13 -13.39 71.56
C GLU A 169 -3.09 -12.72 70.55
N ILE A 170 -4.01 -11.87 71.04
CA ILE A 170 -4.89 -11.08 70.17
C ILE A 170 -4.09 -10.09 69.33
N GLY A 171 -3.08 -9.44 69.92
CA GLY A 171 -2.19 -8.51 69.21
C GLY A 171 -1.46 -9.19 68.05
N GLU A 172 -0.90 -10.38 68.28
CA GLU A 172 -0.24 -11.18 67.25
C GLU A 172 -1.21 -11.57 66.11
N LEU A 173 -2.42 -11.99 66.46
CA LEU A 173 -3.47 -12.32 65.48
C LEU A 173 -3.88 -11.11 64.64
N VAL A 174 -4.03 -9.93 65.26
CA VAL A 174 -4.34 -8.67 64.53
C VAL A 174 -3.21 -8.31 63.57
N ASP A 175 -1.97 -8.51 63.98
CA ASP A 175 -0.80 -8.22 63.15
C ASP A 175 -0.71 -9.17 61.94
N GLN A 176 -1.00 -10.45 62.15
CA GLN A 176 -1.13 -11.45 61.07
C GLN A 176 -2.28 -11.13 60.12
N ILE A 177 -3.45 -10.72 60.63
CA ILE A 177 -4.60 -10.30 59.80
C ILE A 177 -4.23 -9.08 58.95
N THR A 178 -3.49 -8.13 59.51
CA THR A 178 -3.07 -6.92 58.79
C THR A 178 -2.12 -7.27 57.64
N LYS A 179 -1.14 -8.16 57.88
CA LYS A 179 -0.24 -8.69 56.85
C LYS A 179 -1.00 -9.45 55.76
N MET A 180 -1.96 -10.30 56.14
CA MET A 180 -2.81 -11.02 55.17
C MET A 180 -3.65 -10.06 54.34
N ARG A 181 -4.26 -9.02 54.93
CA ARG A 181 -5.01 -8.01 54.20
C ARG A 181 -4.15 -7.25 53.19
N ALA A 182 -2.91 -6.91 53.55
CA ALA A 182 -1.97 -6.28 52.62
C ALA A 182 -1.70 -7.20 51.42
N ARG A 183 -1.43 -8.49 51.66
CA ARG A 183 -1.20 -9.49 50.61
C ARG A 183 -2.43 -9.72 49.71
N VAL A 184 -3.63 -9.72 50.28
CA VAL A 184 -4.88 -9.83 49.50
C VAL A 184 -5.05 -8.63 48.57
N ARG A 185 -4.76 -7.41 49.03
CA ARG A 185 -4.79 -6.22 48.17
C ARG A 185 -3.77 -6.30 47.04
N GLU A 186 -2.56 -6.76 47.35
CA GLU A 186 -1.51 -6.93 46.33
C GLU A 186 -1.94 -7.92 45.25
N MET A 187 -2.50 -9.08 45.62
CA MET A 187 -3.09 -10.01 44.64
C MET A 187 -4.26 -9.41 43.86
N GLN A 188 -5.10 -8.57 44.47
CA GLN A 188 -6.18 -7.88 43.76
C GLN A 188 -5.62 -6.95 42.67
N TYR A 189 -4.58 -6.18 42.98
CA TYR A 189 -3.89 -5.35 42.00
C TYR A 189 -3.25 -6.18 40.87
N GLU A 190 -2.64 -7.32 41.18
CA GLU A 190 -2.10 -8.23 40.16
C GLU A 190 -3.19 -8.77 39.23
N VAL A 191 -4.35 -9.14 39.78
CA VAL A 191 -5.51 -9.62 39.00
C VAL A 191 -6.07 -8.50 38.11
N GLU A 192 -6.21 -7.28 38.62
CA GLU A 192 -6.66 -6.13 37.83
C GLU A 192 -5.68 -5.85 36.68
N SER A 193 -4.38 -5.85 36.95
CA SER A 193 -3.34 -5.68 35.93
C SER A 193 -3.38 -6.79 34.86
N ALA A 194 -3.53 -8.05 35.28
CA ALA A 194 -3.67 -9.18 34.36
C ALA A 194 -4.92 -9.05 33.47
N ASN A 195 -6.04 -8.58 34.03
CA ASN A 195 -7.27 -8.33 33.27
C ASN A 195 -7.09 -7.22 32.24
N GLU A 196 -6.43 -6.11 32.58
CA GLU A 196 -6.11 -5.03 31.64
C GLU A 196 -5.22 -5.51 30.49
N ILE A 197 -4.18 -6.31 30.79
CA ILE A 197 -3.31 -6.93 29.78
C ILE A 197 -4.11 -7.85 28.87
N THR A 198 -5.03 -8.64 29.43
CA THR A 198 -5.88 -9.56 28.67
C THR A 198 -6.84 -8.79 27.75
N ALA A 199 -7.45 -7.72 28.23
CA ALA A 199 -8.32 -6.86 27.43
C ALA A 199 -7.55 -6.16 26.29
N SER A 200 -6.37 -5.61 26.58
CA SER A 200 -5.47 -5.01 25.59
C SER A 200 -5.04 -6.01 24.52
N THR A 201 -4.69 -7.23 24.93
CA THR A 201 -4.32 -8.33 24.02
C THR A 201 -5.51 -8.77 23.17
N GLY A 202 -6.70 -8.85 23.77
CA GLY A 202 -7.95 -9.13 23.06
C GLY A 202 -8.22 -8.12 21.94
N ASN A 203 -8.08 -6.82 22.23
CA ASN A 203 -8.24 -5.75 21.25
C ASN A 203 -7.19 -5.84 20.13
N LYS A 204 -5.92 -6.09 20.46
CA LYS A 204 -4.86 -6.32 19.46
C LYS A 204 -5.18 -7.52 18.57
N ASN A 205 -5.70 -8.61 19.15
CA ASN A 205 -6.02 -9.82 18.41
C ASN A 205 -7.20 -9.59 17.45
N GLN A 206 -8.23 -8.85 17.86
CA GLN A 206 -9.33 -8.43 16.97
C GLN A 206 -8.84 -7.56 15.80
N LEU A 207 -7.91 -6.64 16.05
CA LEU A 207 -7.29 -5.82 15.00
C LEU A 207 -6.54 -6.70 13.99
N LEU A 208 -5.75 -7.67 14.48
CA LEU A 208 -5.02 -8.61 13.64
C LEU A 208 -5.96 -9.52 12.84
N GLN A 209 -7.06 -9.99 13.42
CA GLN A 209 -8.08 -10.76 12.70
C GLN A 209 -8.71 -9.95 11.56
N ARG A 210 -9.06 -8.68 11.79
CA ARG A 210 -9.58 -7.80 10.73
C ARG A 210 -8.57 -7.62 9.60
N LYS A 211 -7.30 -7.40 9.93
CA LYS A 211 -6.22 -7.28 8.93
C LYS A 211 -6.05 -8.58 8.14
N ASN A 212 -6.14 -9.73 8.81
CA ASN A 212 -6.03 -11.04 8.15
C ASN A 212 -7.20 -11.30 7.18
N ALA A 213 -8.42 -10.94 7.58
CA ALA A 213 -9.59 -11.01 6.69
C ALA A 213 -9.44 -10.11 5.45
N GLN A 214 -8.94 -8.88 5.62
CA GLN A 214 -8.64 -7.98 4.49
C GLN A 214 -7.59 -8.57 3.54
N LEU A 215 -6.52 -9.15 4.08
CA LEU A 215 -5.48 -9.80 3.28
C LEU A 215 -6.02 -11.03 2.53
N GLN A 216 -6.88 -11.85 3.15
CA GLN A 216 -7.53 -12.96 2.48
C GLN A 216 -8.44 -12.50 1.33
N GLN A 217 -9.17 -11.40 1.52
CA GLN A 217 -9.99 -10.81 0.47
C GLN A 217 -9.13 -10.32 -0.70
N GLN A 218 -8.02 -9.63 -0.42
CA GLN A 218 -7.06 -9.21 -1.45
C GLN A 218 -6.45 -10.39 -2.19
N ASN A 219 -6.10 -11.46 -1.48
CA ASN A 219 -5.54 -12.66 -2.09
C ASN A 219 -6.54 -13.35 -3.03
N SER A 220 -7.82 -13.45 -2.61
CA SER A 220 -8.90 -13.99 -3.43
C SER A 220 -9.14 -13.15 -4.70
N GLN A 221 -9.00 -11.83 -4.60
CA GLN A 221 -9.09 -10.93 -5.74
C GLN A 221 -7.92 -11.16 -6.73
N LEU A 222 -6.69 -11.26 -6.22
CA LEU A 222 -5.50 -11.55 -7.02
C LEU A 222 -5.59 -12.92 -7.72
N GLU A 223 -6.09 -13.95 -7.05
CA GLU A 223 -6.35 -15.26 -7.67
C GLU A 223 -7.36 -15.18 -8.81
N THR A 224 -8.43 -14.38 -8.62
CA THR A 224 -9.45 -14.15 -9.63
C THR A 224 -8.86 -13.43 -10.84
N ASP A 225 -8.05 -12.41 -10.62
CA ASP A 225 -7.41 -11.65 -11.69
C ASP A 225 -6.36 -12.49 -12.41
N ASN A 226 -5.59 -13.33 -11.71
CA ASN A 226 -4.70 -14.31 -12.32
C ASN A 226 -5.44 -15.28 -13.24
N LYS A 227 -6.60 -15.79 -12.83
CA LYS A 227 -7.44 -16.65 -13.70
C LYS A 227 -7.91 -15.89 -14.96
N LYS A 228 -8.26 -14.61 -14.84
CA LYS A 228 -8.61 -13.77 -16.01
C LYS A 228 -7.41 -13.53 -16.92
N TYR A 229 -6.22 -13.32 -16.38
CA TYR A 229 -5.01 -13.14 -17.18
C TYR A 229 -4.62 -14.44 -17.89
N ALA A 230 -4.74 -15.58 -17.22
CA ALA A 230 -4.54 -16.89 -17.84
C ALA A 230 -5.50 -17.11 -19.03
N SER A 231 -6.79 -16.82 -18.88
CA SER A 231 -7.74 -16.97 -19.99
C SER A 231 -7.47 -16.00 -21.16
N LYS A 232 -7.05 -14.76 -20.86
CA LYS A 232 -6.59 -13.82 -21.90
C LYS A 232 -5.34 -14.34 -22.62
N PHE A 233 -4.39 -14.91 -21.89
CA PHE A 233 -3.18 -15.49 -22.45
C PHE A 233 -3.51 -16.67 -23.38
N ASP A 234 -4.39 -17.57 -22.97
CA ASP A 234 -4.86 -18.67 -23.81
C ASP A 234 -5.54 -18.16 -25.09
N GLY A 235 -6.34 -17.09 -24.99
CA GLY A 235 -6.94 -16.45 -26.15
C GLY A 235 -5.91 -15.84 -27.13
N ILE A 236 -4.82 -15.27 -26.62
CA ILE A 236 -3.71 -14.77 -27.44
C ILE A 236 -2.99 -15.94 -28.11
N LYS A 237 -2.72 -17.03 -27.38
CA LYS A 237 -2.08 -18.24 -27.90
C LYS A 237 -2.88 -18.85 -29.05
N GLN A 238 -4.20 -18.99 -28.90
CA GLN A 238 -5.07 -19.49 -29.97
C GLN A 238 -5.03 -18.61 -31.23
N LYS A 239 -5.02 -17.28 -31.06
CA LYS A 239 -4.87 -16.35 -32.19
C LYS A 239 -3.50 -16.50 -32.87
N TYR A 240 -2.44 -16.66 -32.08
CA TYR A 240 -1.10 -16.89 -32.60
C TYR A 240 -1.04 -18.19 -33.42
N ASP A 241 -1.59 -19.29 -32.91
CA ASP A 241 -1.65 -20.57 -33.63
C ASP A 241 -2.45 -20.46 -34.93
N THR A 242 -3.53 -19.69 -34.92
CA THR A 242 -4.35 -19.42 -36.12
C THR A 242 -3.57 -18.61 -37.17
N LEU A 243 -2.84 -17.58 -36.74
CA LEU A 243 -1.98 -16.78 -37.62
C LEU A 243 -0.84 -17.62 -38.20
N LEU A 244 -0.28 -18.55 -37.44
CA LEU A 244 0.75 -19.47 -37.92
C LEU A 244 0.21 -20.36 -39.06
N LYS A 245 -0.98 -20.93 -38.88
CA LYS A 245 -1.66 -21.72 -39.93
C LYS A 245 -1.96 -20.90 -41.18
N GLN A 246 -2.50 -19.69 -41.02
CA GLN A 246 -2.75 -18.79 -42.14
C GLN A 246 -1.47 -18.42 -42.90
N LYS A 247 -0.36 -18.24 -42.17
CA LYS A 247 0.95 -18.01 -42.79
C LYS A 247 1.39 -19.21 -43.63
N GLU A 248 1.26 -20.42 -43.11
CA GLU A 248 1.56 -21.66 -43.85
C GLU A 248 0.69 -21.80 -45.11
N GLU A 249 -0.61 -21.49 -45.02
CA GLU A 249 -1.53 -21.49 -46.18
C GLU A 249 -1.11 -20.46 -47.24
N ILE A 250 -0.72 -19.25 -46.82
CA ILE A 250 -0.20 -18.22 -47.74
C ILE A 250 1.08 -18.70 -48.43
N GLU A 251 2.02 -19.29 -47.69
CA GLU A 251 3.27 -19.82 -48.26
C GLU A 251 2.99 -20.95 -49.29
N GLN A 252 2.00 -21.80 -49.02
CA GLN A 252 1.54 -22.82 -49.97
C GLN A 252 0.91 -22.19 -51.22
N GLN A 253 0.03 -21.19 -51.05
CA GLN A 253 -0.60 -20.48 -52.17
C GLN A 253 0.42 -19.73 -53.02
N GLU A 254 1.41 -19.06 -52.41
CA GLU A 254 2.51 -18.41 -53.13
C GLU A 254 3.32 -19.40 -53.97
N THR A 255 3.57 -20.60 -53.42
CA THR A 255 4.28 -21.67 -54.13
C THR A 255 3.45 -22.17 -55.31
N HIS A 256 2.14 -22.37 -55.12
CA HIS A 256 1.22 -22.78 -56.18
C HIS A 256 1.11 -21.71 -57.28
N LEU A 257 1.05 -20.43 -56.91
CA LEU A 257 1.00 -19.31 -57.85
C LEU A 257 2.27 -19.25 -58.71
N LYS A 258 3.46 -19.46 -58.11
CA LYS A 258 4.72 -19.57 -58.86
C LYS A 258 4.69 -20.74 -59.86
N GLN A 259 4.15 -21.90 -59.47
CA GLN A 259 4.00 -23.04 -60.39
C GLN A 259 3.06 -22.72 -61.56
N LEU A 260 1.92 -22.08 -61.28
CA LEU A 260 0.98 -21.63 -62.30
C LEU A 260 1.60 -20.61 -63.26
N GLN A 261 2.38 -19.66 -62.75
CA GLN A 261 3.12 -18.70 -63.59
C GLN A 261 4.09 -19.42 -64.54
N ILE A 262 4.85 -20.41 -64.04
CA ILE A 262 5.78 -21.19 -64.87
C ILE A 262 5.01 -21.98 -65.94
N GLN A 263 3.92 -22.66 -65.57
CA GLN A 263 3.07 -23.41 -66.51
C GLN A 263 2.49 -22.48 -67.58
N HIS A 264 2.02 -21.30 -67.17
CA HIS A 264 1.49 -20.28 -68.04
C HIS A 264 2.53 -19.77 -69.04
N GLU A 265 3.74 -19.44 -68.60
CA GLU A 265 4.84 -19.04 -69.49
C GLU A 265 5.17 -20.11 -70.52
N MET A 266 5.14 -21.39 -70.14
CA MET A 266 5.38 -22.51 -71.05
C MET A 266 4.27 -22.63 -72.11
N LEU A 267 3.00 -22.50 -71.69
CA LEU A 267 1.84 -22.52 -72.60
C LEU A 267 1.85 -21.32 -73.55
N LEU A 268 2.17 -20.13 -73.05
CA LEU A 268 2.31 -18.91 -73.86
C LEU A 268 3.40 -19.09 -74.94
N LYS A 269 4.57 -19.66 -74.59
CA LYS A 269 5.62 -19.99 -75.55
C LYS A 269 5.17 -21.00 -76.60
N ALA A 270 4.39 -22.01 -76.20
CA ALA A 270 3.82 -22.99 -77.14
C ALA A 270 2.81 -22.35 -78.10
N LEU A 271 1.93 -21.47 -77.59
CA LEU A 271 0.97 -20.71 -78.38
C LEU A 271 1.67 -19.75 -79.36
N GLN A 272 2.68 -19.01 -78.90
CA GLN A 272 3.51 -18.15 -79.75
C GLN A 272 4.12 -18.92 -80.93
N LYS A 273 4.66 -20.13 -80.68
CA LYS A 273 5.18 -20.99 -81.76
C LYS A 273 4.09 -21.46 -82.72
N ALA A 274 2.89 -21.75 -82.25
CA ALA A 274 1.75 -22.14 -83.09
C ALA A 274 1.26 -20.97 -83.96
N CYS A 275 1.09 -19.78 -83.38
CA CYS A 275 0.72 -18.55 -84.09
C CYS A 275 1.76 -18.15 -85.14
N GLN A 276 3.05 -18.26 -84.83
CA GLN A 276 4.14 -18.03 -85.81
C GLN A 276 4.06 -18.98 -87.00
N ARG A 277 3.75 -20.27 -86.79
CA ARG A 277 3.59 -21.24 -87.89
C ARG A 277 2.39 -20.94 -88.79
N LEU A 278 1.35 -20.30 -88.24
CA LEU A 278 0.12 -19.96 -88.94
C LEU A 278 0.12 -18.53 -89.52
N GLY A 279 1.15 -17.73 -89.22
CA GLY A 279 1.28 -16.35 -89.72
C GLY A 279 0.31 -15.35 -89.09
N VAL A 280 -0.20 -15.63 -87.88
CA VAL A 280 -1.20 -14.79 -87.18
C VAL A 280 -0.61 -14.21 -85.89
N ASP A 281 -0.99 -12.99 -85.51
CA ASP A 281 -0.58 -12.38 -84.25
C ASP A 281 -1.24 -13.10 -83.04
N VAL A 282 -0.44 -13.33 -82.00
CA VAL A 282 -0.84 -13.97 -80.74
C VAL A 282 -1.88 -13.13 -80.00
N ASN A 283 -1.77 -11.79 -80.11
CA ASN A 283 -2.71 -10.86 -79.48
C ASN A 283 -4.14 -10.95 -80.04
N CYS A 284 -4.35 -11.64 -81.17
CA CYS A 284 -5.68 -11.88 -81.72
C CYS A 284 -6.47 -12.97 -80.97
N PHE A 285 -5.80 -13.85 -80.21
CA PHE A 285 -6.43 -15.00 -79.54
C PHE A 285 -6.22 -15.01 -78.03
N TYR A 286 -5.26 -14.23 -77.52
CA TYR A 286 -4.90 -14.26 -76.11
C TYR A 286 -4.49 -12.88 -75.59
N ASN A 287 -5.08 -12.48 -74.47
CA ASN A 287 -4.65 -11.35 -73.65
C ASN A 287 -4.13 -11.91 -72.32
N ASP A 288 -2.90 -11.56 -71.97
CA ASP A 288 -2.23 -12.12 -70.79
C ASP A 288 -2.81 -11.52 -69.48
N PRO A 289 -3.48 -12.31 -68.62
CA PRO A 289 -3.96 -11.85 -67.32
C PRO A 289 -2.82 -11.65 -66.32
N PHE A 290 -1.58 -12.07 -66.65
CA PHE A 290 -0.38 -11.83 -65.85
C PHE A 290 0.51 -10.71 -66.40
N GLN A 291 0.14 -10.06 -67.53
CA GLN A 291 0.74 -8.77 -67.87
C GLN A 291 0.36 -7.81 -66.77
N VAL A 292 1.36 -7.43 -65.97
CA VAL A 292 1.20 -6.66 -64.76
C VAL A 292 0.60 -5.29 -65.09
N THR A 293 -0.73 -5.19 -65.11
CA THR A 293 -1.43 -4.03 -64.57
C THR A 293 -0.91 -3.93 -63.15
N LYS A 294 -0.08 -2.92 -62.86
CA LYS A 294 0.38 -2.62 -61.51
C LYS A 294 -0.82 -2.20 -60.66
N VAL A 295 -1.68 -3.14 -60.31
CA VAL A 295 -2.64 -2.99 -59.23
C VAL A 295 -1.78 -2.99 -57.97
N LYS A 296 -1.58 -1.80 -57.40
CA LYS A 296 -1.06 -1.65 -56.05
C LYS A 296 -2.11 -2.19 -55.09
N THR A 297 -2.20 -3.51 -54.96
CA THR A 297 -2.85 -4.13 -53.80
C THR A 297 -1.98 -3.80 -52.59
N GLN A 298 -2.38 -2.78 -51.85
CA GLN A 298 -1.92 -2.55 -50.49
C GLN A 298 -2.32 -3.78 -49.66
N LEU A 299 -1.38 -4.69 -49.44
CA LEU A 299 -1.44 -5.56 -48.27
C LEU A 299 -1.32 -4.64 -47.04
N PRO A 300 -2.22 -4.73 -46.05
CA PRO A 300 -2.08 -3.98 -44.81
C PRO A 300 -0.76 -4.39 -44.15
N SER A 301 0.18 -3.46 -44.06
CA SER A 301 1.46 -3.64 -43.39
C SER A 301 1.24 -3.69 -41.88
N ILE A 302 0.79 -4.83 -41.35
CA ILE A 302 0.62 -5.04 -39.90
C ILE A 302 1.86 -5.72 -39.26
N LEU A 303 2.86 -6.13 -40.06
CA LEU A 303 4.03 -6.87 -39.55
C LEU A 303 5.37 -6.11 -39.58
N LYS A 304 5.36 -4.76 -39.56
CA LYS A 304 6.60 -3.97 -39.40
C LYS A 304 6.81 -3.30 -38.04
N ASP A 305 5.90 -3.48 -37.09
CA ASP A 305 6.12 -3.04 -35.70
C ASP A 305 6.59 -4.22 -34.83
N LYS A 306 7.87 -4.56 -34.95
CA LYS A 306 8.55 -5.47 -34.02
C LYS A 306 8.96 -4.80 -32.68
N THR A 307 8.39 -3.65 -32.32
CA THR A 307 8.79 -2.92 -31.09
C THR A 307 7.63 -2.27 -30.32
N ARG A 308 6.41 -2.81 -30.39
CA ARG A 308 5.37 -2.49 -29.40
C ARG A 308 4.74 -3.75 -28.83
N PHE A 309 5.59 -4.57 -28.21
CA PHE A 309 5.12 -5.30 -27.04
C PHE A 309 4.92 -4.25 -25.95
N ILE A 310 3.68 -4.22 -25.47
CA ILE A 310 3.22 -3.52 -24.28
C ILE A 310 4.25 -3.78 -23.17
N ALA A 311 4.98 -2.75 -22.76
CA ALA A 311 5.50 -2.71 -21.40
C ALA A 311 4.26 -2.70 -20.50
N ALA A 312 4.13 -3.73 -19.68
CA ALA A 312 3.21 -3.68 -18.56
C ALA A 312 3.73 -2.58 -17.63
N ASP A 313 2.89 -1.58 -17.36
CA ASP A 313 3.06 -0.73 -16.19
C ASP A 313 2.97 -1.62 -14.94
N MET A 314 4.13 -1.83 -14.32
CA MET A 314 4.32 -2.07 -12.88
C MET A 314 5.32 -1.04 -12.37
#